data_AF-A0A378LUH5-F1
#
_entry.id   AF-A0A378LUH5-F1
#
_cell.length_a   1.000
_cell.length_b   1.000
_cell.length_c   1.000
_cell.angle_alpha   90.00
_cell.angle_beta   90.00
_cell.angle_gamma   90.00
#
_symmetry.space_group_name_H-M   'P 1'
#
loop_
_entity.id
_entity.type
_entity.pdbx_description
1 polymer ?
#
loop_
_entity_poly.entity_id
_entity_poly.type
_entity_poly.pdbx_seq_one_letter_code
_entity_poly.pdbx_strand_id
1 'polypeptide(L)'
;MIKFFVSLSLMVVICASYAQIYKWTDSQGNVHFSDTPHEGAEIVTVPDTQSFSSPTSTDSQTPPKSGSNGSEQSEQDDTVKLKHTYTTIAIAQPSAGATIRNNEGFVVVTAQVEPDLLPGDKLQLLYDGTALGEPQANPVFEIKGMYRGKHSLSVQVIDAEGNVMNTSEPITIYVFRPRVGMAPGTAVHK
;
A
#
# COMPACT_ATOMS: atom_id res chain seq x y z
N MET A 1 48.93 -9.08 6.62
CA MET A 1 47.80 -9.18 7.57
C MET A 1 47.30 -7.81 8.04
N ILE A 2 48.18 -6.86 8.42
CA ILE A 2 47.77 -5.49 8.84
C ILE A 2 46.99 -4.69 7.78
N LYS A 3 47.33 -4.83 6.50
CA LYS A 3 46.65 -4.12 5.39
C LYS A 3 45.20 -4.59 5.17
N PHE A 4 44.91 -5.85 5.49
CA PHE A 4 43.56 -6.43 5.40
C PHE A 4 42.68 -5.93 6.56
N PHE A 5 43.28 -5.76 7.74
CA PHE A 5 42.60 -5.17 8.91
C PHE A 5 42.26 -3.68 8.71
N VAL A 6 43.15 -2.92 8.06
CA VAL A 6 42.88 -1.50 7.72
C VAL A 6 41.78 -1.37 6.67
N SER A 7 41.76 -2.24 5.65
CA SER A 7 40.70 -2.25 4.64
C SER A 7 39.34 -2.66 5.20
N LEU A 8 39.30 -3.59 6.16
CA LEU A 8 38.05 -4.01 6.81
C LEU A 8 37.52 -2.94 7.78
N SER A 9 38.41 -2.21 8.45
CA SER A 9 38.05 -1.08 9.31
C SER A 9 37.45 0.11 8.52
N LEU A 10 37.95 0.37 7.31
CA LEU A 10 37.45 1.47 6.46
C LEU A 10 36.05 1.20 5.87
N MET A 11 35.64 -0.06 5.73
CA MET A 11 34.34 -0.47 5.17
C MET A 11 33.18 -0.32 6.18
N VAL A 12 33.46 -0.43 7.48
CA VAL A 12 32.43 -0.46 8.54
C VAL A 12 31.87 0.94 8.86
N VAL A 13 32.58 2.01 8.51
CA VAL A 13 32.20 3.40 8.88
C VAL A 13 31.06 3.97 8.00
N ILE A 14 30.68 3.33 6.90
CA ILE A 14 29.76 3.92 5.90
C ILE A 14 28.26 3.67 6.20
N CYS A 15 27.90 2.87 7.21
CA CYS A 15 26.52 2.37 7.37
C CYS A 15 25.63 3.09 8.42
N ALA A 16 25.94 4.32 8.84
CA ALA A 16 25.07 5.07 9.76
C ALA A 16 24.21 6.12 9.03
N SER A 17 23.18 5.70 8.30
CA SER A 17 22.13 6.63 7.82
C SER A 17 20.98 6.66 8.83
N TYR A 18 20.87 7.75 9.59
CA TYR A 18 19.73 8.03 10.46
C TYR A 18 18.65 8.72 9.62
N ALA A 19 17.57 8.01 9.27
CA ALA A 19 16.42 8.62 8.60
C ALA A 19 15.49 9.22 9.66
N GLN A 20 15.43 10.54 9.75
CA GLN A 20 14.52 11.25 10.65
C GLN A 20 13.31 11.75 9.84
N ILE A 21 12.11 11.27 10.21
CA ILE A 21 10.85 11.65 9.56
C ILE A 21 10.25 12.81 10.35
N TYR A 22 10.01 13.94 9.69
CA TYR A 22 9.43 15.13 10.30
C TYR A 22 7.93 15.23 9.95
N LYS A 23 7.09 15.51 10.95
CA LYS A 23 5.64 15.67 10.79
C LYS A 23 5.25 17.13 11.08
N TRP A 24 4.43 17.74 10.24
CA TRP A 24 3.74 19.00 10.56
C TRP A 24 2.26 18.94 10.20
N THR A 25 1.47 19.78 10.85
CA THR A 25 0.04 19.92 10.57
C THR A 25 -0.20 21.31 10.02
N ASP A 26 -0.86 21.41 8.86
CA ASP A 26 -1.20 22.71 8.27
C ASP A 26 -2.43 23.35 8.94
N SER A 27 -2.70 24.60 8.59
CA SER A 27 -3.85 25.37 9.10
C SER A 27 -5.22 24.85 8.66
N GLN A 28 -5.25 23.78 7.85
CA GLN A 28 -6.46 23.08 7.41
C GLN A 28 -6.63 21.72 8.12
N GLY A 29 -5.73 21.38 9.06
CA GLY A 29 -5.78 20.14 9.82
C GLY A 29 -5.20 18.93 9.10
N ASN A 30 -4.58 19.11 7.93
CA ASN A 30 -3.94 18.01 7.21
C ASN A 30 -2.52 17.79 7.74
N VAL A 31 -2.19 16.52 7.95
CA VAL A 31 -0.88 16.09 8.43
C VAL A 31 0.03 15.77 7.26
N HIS A 32 1.20 16.39 7.23
CA HIS A 32 2.24 16.19 6.23
C HIS A 32 3.48 15.58 6.87
N PHE A 33 4.19 14.74 6.10
CA PHE A 33 5.47 14.13 6.50
C PHE A 33 6.56 14.48 5.48
N SER A 34 7.75 14.85 5.94
CA SER A 34 8.91 15.17 5.09
C SER A 34 10.21 14.66 5.70
N ASP A 35 11.14 14.26 4.85
CA ASP A 35 12.51 13.85 5.23
C ASP A 35 13.52 14.99 5.09
N THR A 36 13.07 16.22 4.82
CA THR A 36 13.93 17.42 4.73
C THR A 36 13.57 18.47 5.79
N PRO A 37 14.57 19.00 6.53
CA PRO A 37 14.33 19.96 7.62
C PRO A 37 13.94 21.34 7.08
N HIS A 38 12.97 21.99 7.73
CA HIS A 38 12.59 23.39 7.48
C HIS A 38 12.83 24.24 8.74
N GLU A 39 13.04 25.55 8.59
CA GLU A 39 13.25 26.44 9.73
C GLU A 39 12.00 26.48 10.64
N GLY A 40 12.21 26.43 11.97
CA GLY A 40 11.15 26.52 12.98
C GLY A 40 10.70 25.21 13.64
N ALA A 41 11.37 24.09 13.41
CA ALA A 41 11.02 22.82 14.05
C ALA A 41 11.46 22.78 15.54
N GLU A 42 10.48 22.58 16.43
CA GLU A 42 10.71 22.35 17.87
C GLU A 42 10.76 20.84 18.16
N ILE A 43 11.69 20.43 19.03
CA ILE A 43 11.93 19.02 19.37
C ILE A 43 10.81 18.52 20.27
N VAL A 44 10.02 17.56 19.78
CA VAL A 44 9.03 16.85 20.60
C VAL A 44 9.66 15.56 21.12
N THR A 45 10.03 15.57 22.40
CA THR A 45 10.38 14.37 23.17
C THR A 45 9.10 13.63 23.52
N VAL A 46 8.87 12.46 22.92
CA VAL A 46 7.74 11.60 23.27
C VAL A 46 8.11 10.79 24.53
N PRO A 47 7.33 10.85 25.63
CA PRO A 47 7.59 10.06 26.82
C PRO A 47 7.23 8.57 26.64
N ASP A 48 7.95 7.71 27.37
CA ASP A 48 7.82 6.25 27.36
C ASP A 48 6.52 5.71 27.99
N THR A 49 5.94 4.74 27.27
CA THR A 49 5.13 3.58 27.71
C THR A 49 3.92 3.76 28.65
N GLN A 50 2.77 3.27 28.19
CA GLN A 50 1.73 2.67 29.04
C GLN A 50 1.29 1.34 28.41
N SER A 51 1.84 0.24 28.93
CA SER A 51 1.33 -1.12 28.70
C SER A 51 -0.01 -1.27 29.41
N PHE A 52 -1.10 -1.48 28.68
CA PHE A 52 -2.37 -1.85 29.29
C PHE A 52 -2.38 -3.36 29.59
N SER A 53 -2.48 -3.69 30.87
CA SER A 53 -2.70 -5.03 31.40
C SER A 53 -4.12 -5.50 31.12
N SER A 54 -4.27 -6.74 30.63
CA SER A 54 -5.55 -7.43 30.50
C SER A 54 -6.19 -7.63 31.89
N PRO A 55 -7.52 -7.49 32.04
CA PRO A 55 -8.22 -8.01 33.21
C PRO A 55 -8.61 -9.48 33.00
N THR A 56 -8.08 -10.33 33.88
CA THR A 56 -8.47 -11.74 34.06
C THR A 56 -9.69 -11.84 34.99
N SER A 57 -10.69 -12.59 34.50
CA SER A 57 -11.69 -13.44 35.19
C SER A 57 -12.54 -12.88 36.34
N THR A 58 -13.85 -13.09 36.24
CA THR A 58 -14.64 -13.67 37.35
C THR A 58 -15.77 -14.53 36.81
N ASP A 59 -15.69 -15.79 37.22
CA ASP A 59 -16.63 -16.90 37.12
C ASP A 59 -17.96 -16.61 37.83
N SER A 60 -19.08 -17.04 37.25
CA SER A 60 -20.33 -17.35 37.97
C SER A 60 -21.22 -18.26 37.13
N GLN A 61 -21.02 -19.57 37.31
CA GLN A 61 -22.04 -20.59 37.62
C GLN A 61 -23.38 -20.61 36.84
N THR A 62 -23.48 -21.61 35.95
CA THR A 62 -24.64 -22.37 35.44
C THR A 62 -25.53 -23.05 36.52
N PRO A 63 -26.63 -23.82 36.21
CA PRO A 63 -27.66 -23.83 35.14
C PRO A 63 -29.11 -24.10 35.72
N PRO A 64 -30.22 -24.51 35.00
CA PRO A 64 -30.38 -25.80 34.28
C PRO A 64 -31.31 -25.89 33.03
N LYS A 65 -30.91 -26.79 32.11
CA LYS A 65 -31.64 -27.81 31.28
C LYS A 65 -32.87 -27.45 30.41
N SER A 66 -32.80 -27.85 29.12
CA SER A 66 -33.45 -29.02 28.47
C SER A 66 -33.53 -28.78 26.95
N GLY A 67 -33.24 -29.66 25.97
CA GLY A 67 -32.84 -31.08 25.86
C GLY A 67 -32.30 -31.30 24.42
N SER A 68 -31.24 -32.09 24.23
CA SER A 68 -31.22 -33.50 23.77
C SER A 68 -31.31 -33.74 22.25
N ASN A 69 -30.30 -34.50 21.77
CA ASN A 69 -30.09 -35.21 20.49
C ASN A 69 -29.38 -34.41 19.39
N GLY A 70 -28.21 -34.80 18.86
CA GLY A 70 -27.32 -35.94 19.13
C GLY A 70 -26.14 -35.91 18.15
N SER A 71 -24.95 -36.29 18.65
CA SER A 71 -23.76 -36.92 18.03
C SER A 71 -23.36 -36.59 16.58
N GLU A 72 -22.10 -36.42 16.17
CA GLU A 72 -20.78 -36.57 16.78
C GLU A 72 -19.74 -35.99 15.78
N GLN A 73 -18.80 -35.21 16.29
CA GLN A 73 -17.37 -35.22 15.97
C GLN A 73 -16.87 -35.02 14.54
N SER A 74 -16.34 -33.82 14.27
CA SER A 74 -14.94 -33.67 13.86
C SER A 74 -14.43 -32.33 14.38
N GLU A 75 -13.47 -32.42 15.30
CA GLU A 75 -12.64 -31.33 15.77
C GLU A 75 -11.87 -30.79 14.56
N GLN A 76 -12.28 -29.64 14.07
CA GLN A 76 -11.39 -28.78 13.31
C GLN A 76 -11.20 -27.54 14.18
N ASP A 77 -9.94 -27.30 14.50
CA ASP A 77 -9.38 -26.10 15.10
C ASP A 77 -9.82 -24.86 14.30
N ASP A 78 -11.06 -24.43 14.51
CA ASP A 78 -11.54 -23.11 14.12
C ASP A 78 -10.91 -22.13 15.09
N THR A 79 -9.62 -21.87 14.88
CA THR A 79 -9.10 -20.53 15.07
C THR A 79 -10.04 -19.62 14.30
N VAL A 80 -10.96 -18.99 15.02
CA VAL A 80 -11.90 -18.01 14.50
C VAL A 80 -11.05 -16.87 13.95
N LYS A 81 -10.57 -17.00 12.71
CA LYS A 81 -10.06 -15.88 11.94
C LYS A 81 -11.25 -14.98 11.77
N LEU A 82 -11.26 -13.91 12.56
CA LEU A 82 -12.21 -12.81 12.41
C LEU A 82 -12.04 -12.30 10.98
N LYS A 83 -12.86 -12.83 10.06
CA LYS A 83 -12.89 -12.37 8.67
C LYS A 83 -13.36 -10.93 8.69
N HIS A 84 -12.42 -10.00 8.62
CA HIS A 84 -12.72 -8.61 8.34
C HIS A 84 -13.09 -8.48 6.87
N THR A 85 -14.03 -7.59 6.57
CA THR A 85 -14.47 -7.31 5.20
C THR A 85 -14.22 -5.85 4.88
N TYR A 86 -13.91 -5.59 3.63
CA TYR A 86 -13.80 -4.24 3.10
C TYR A 86 -15.12 -3.82 2.48
N THR A 87 -15.61 -2.65 2.87
CA THR A 87 -16.88 -2.08 2.39
C THR A 87 -16.70 -1.37 1.06
N THR A 88 -15.58 -0.66 0.88
CA THR A 88 -15.28 0.08 -0.34
C THR A 88 -13.89 -0.27 -0.81
N ILE A 89 -13.77 -0.62 -2.09
CA ILE A 89 -12.48 -0.73 -2.79
C ILE A 89 -12.69 -0.14 -4.18
N ALA A 90 -11.95 0.91 -4.50
CA ALA A 90 -12.05 1.59 -5.78
C ALA A 90 -10.70 2.19 -6.18
N ILE A 91 -10.56 2.49 -7.47
CA ILE A 91 -9.45 3.33 -7.94
C ILE A 91 -9.90 4.79 -7.86
N ALA A 92 -9.24 5.56 -7.00
CA ALA A 92 -9.50 6.99 -6.82
C ALA A 92 -8.84 7.82 -7.94
N GLN A 93 -7.64 7.42 -8.37
CA GLN A 93 -6.93 8.03 -9.49
C GLN A 93 -6.23 6.96 -10.33
N PRO A 94 -6.18 7.10 -11.67
CA PRO A 94 -6.90 8.08 -12.48
C PRO A 94 -8.43 7.88 -12.43
N SER A 95 -9.19 8.88 -12.85
CA SER A 95 -10.64 8.73 -12.96
C SER A 95 -11.03 7.76 -14.08
N ALA A 96 -12.20 7.13 -13.96
CA ALA A 96 -12.75 6.31 -15.03
C ALA A 96 -12.91 7.12 -16.32
N GLY A 97 -12.43 6.58 -17.44
CA GLY A 97 -12.41 7.23 -18.75
C GLY A 97 -11.26 8.22 -18.96
N ALA A 98 -10.34 8.38 -18.00
CA ALA A 98 -9.23 9.31 -18.12
C ALA A 98 -8.37 9.04 -19.36
N THR A 99 -7.91 10.11 -20.01
CA THR A 99 -6.94 10.05 -21.10
C THR A 99 -5.56 10.45 -20.60
N ILE A 100 -4.63 9.50 -20.57
CA ILE A 100 -3.24 9.72 -20.18
C ILE A 100 -2.41 10.04 -21.42
N ARG A 101 -1.76 11.21 -21.43
CA ARG A 101 -0.86 11.65 -22.49
C ARG A 101 0.58 11.60 -22.00
N ASN A 102 1.19 10.43 -22.08
CA ASN A 102 2.55 10.22 -21.62
C ASN A 102 3.32 9.36 -22.64
N ASN A 103 4.47 9.86 -23.11
CA ASN A 103 5.29 9.19 -24.12
C ASN A 103 5.90 7.88 -23.63
N GLU A 104 6.21 7.79 -22.33
CA GLU A 104 6.78 6.61 -21.69
C GLU A 104 5.71 5.61 -21.26
N GLY A 105 4.43 5.96 -21.37
CA GLY A 105 3.33 5.14 -20.86
C GLY A 105 3.37 5.01 -19.34
N PHE A 106 3.87 6.03 -18.64
CA PHE A 106 3.86 6.07 -17.19
C PHE A 106 2.50 6.51 -16.66
N VAL A 107 1.92 5.71 -15.75
CA VAL A 107 0.63 5.97 -15.09
C VAL A 107 0.78 5.68 -13.61
N VAL A 108 0.35 6.63 -12.77
CA VAL A 108 0.21 6.42 -11.32
C VAL A 108 -1.24 6.10 -11.02
N VAL A 109 -1.46 5.05 -10.24
CA VAL A 109 -2.79 4.59 -9.83
C VAL A 109 -2.87 4.65 -8.31
N THR A 110 -3.87 5.34 -7.78
CA THR A 110 -4.15 5.44 -6.35
C THR A 110 -5.46 4.75 -6.05
N ALA A 111 -5.42 3.76 -5.17
CA ALA A 111 -6.59 3.06 -4.66
C ALA A 111 -7.18 3.77 -3.43
N GLN A 112 -8.48 3.59 -3.23
CA GLN A 112 -9.20 3.92 -2.01
C GLN A 112 -9.77 2.63 -1.44
N VAL A 113 -9.59 2.43 -0.14
CA VAL A 113 -10.06 1.26 0.60
C VAL A 113 -10.69 1.75 1.90
N GLU A 114 -11.88 1.23 2.23
CA GLU A 114 -12.59 1.56 3.48
C GLU A 114 -13.18 0.28 4.10
N PRO A 115 -12.89 -0.03 5.38
CA PRO A 115 -11.98 0.68 6.29
C PRO A 115 -10.52 0.61 5.82
N ASP A 116 -9.62 1.34 6.48
CA ASP A 116 -8.18 1.29 6.21
C ASP A 116 -7.66 -0.16 6.17
N LEU A 117 -6.65 -0.38 5.34
CA LEU A 117 -6.07 -1.71 5.15
C LEU A 117 -5.54 -2.27 6.47
N LEU A 118 -6.10 -3.39 6.91
CA LEU A 118 -5.71 -4.04 8.15
C LEU A 118 -4.28 -4.61 8.10
N PRO A 119 -3.60 -4.72 9.24
CA PRO A 119 -2.24 -5.24 9.28
C PRO A 119 -2.17 -6.67 8.74
N GLY A 120 -1.29 -6.90 7.76
CA GLY A 120 -1.10 -8.20 7.10
C GLY A 120 -1.73 -8.26 5.72
N ASP A 121 -2.84 -7.57 5.52
CA ASP A 121 -3.49 -7.47 4.22
C ASP A 121 -2.71 -6.58 3.28
N LYS A 122 -2.84 -6.87 1.99
CA LYS A 122 -2.09 -6.23 0.91
C LYS A 122 -3.02 -5.93 -0.25
N LEU A 123 -2.66 -4.92 -1.01
CA LEU A 123 -3.30 -4.56 -2.26
C LEU A 123 -2.44 -4.99 -3.44
N GLN A 124 -3.09 -5.40 -4.51
CA GLN A 124 -2.42 -5.70 -5.78
C GLN A 124 -3.21 -5.10 -6.93
N LEU A 125 -2.50 -4.42 -7.83
CA LEU A 125 -3.09 -3.85 -9.03
C LEU A 125 -3.28 -4.95 -10.08
N LEU A 126 -4.40 -4.90 -10.80
CA LEU A 126 -4.61 -5.67 -12.01
C LEU A 126 -4.59 -4.72 -13.20
N TYR A 127 -3.76 -5.06 -14.18
CA TYR A 127 -3.66 -4.39 -15.47
C TYR A 127 -4.17 -5.34 -16.55
N ASP A 128 -5.25 -4.95 -17.23
CA ASP A 128 -5.96 -5.76 -18.22
C ASP A 128 -6.31 -7.17 -17.71
N GLY A 129 -6.71 -7.25 -16.43
CA GLY A 129 -7.08 -8.50 -15.75
C GLY A 129 -5.89 -9.34 -15.25
N THR A 130 -4.65 -8.90 -15.49
CA THR A 130 -3.45 -9.59 -15.02
C THR A 130 -2.86 -8.85 -13.81
N ALA A 131 -2.53 -9.59 -12.76
CA ALA A 131 -1.86 -9.03 -11.59
C ALA A 131 -0.52 -8.37 -11.98
N LEU A 132 -0.32 -7.13 -11.52
CA LEU A 132 0.85 -6.33 -11.79
C LEU A 132 1.64 -6.09 -10.49
N GLY A 133 2.88 -6.59 -10.47
CA GLY A 133 3.77 -6.46 -9.32
C GLY A 133 3.34 -7.33 -8.13
N GLU A 134 4.11 -7.24 -7.04
CA GLU A 134 3.83 -7.96 -5.80
C GLU A 134 2.77 -7.24 -4.97
N PRO A 135 1.99 -7.99 -4.16
CA PRO A 135 1.06 -7.40 -3.20
C PRO A 135 1.77 -6.48 -2.18
N GLN A 136 1.22 -5.29 -1.95
CA GLN A 136 1.80 -4.27 -1.09
C GLN A 136 0.76 -3.52 -0.26
N ALA A 137 1.15 -2.98 0.89
CA ALA A 137 0.23 -2.22 1.74
C ALA A 137 -0.05 -0.80 1.24
N ASN A 138 0.86 -0.24 0.44
CA ASN A 138 0.71 1.11 -0.11
C ASN A 138 -0.39 1.12 -1.20
N PRO A 139 -1.40 2.01 -1.12
CA PRO A 139 -2.45 2.11 -2.13
C PRO A 139 -2.01 2.81 -3.43
N VAL A 140 -0.73 3.17 -3.58
CA VAL A 140 -0.19 3.83 -4.77
C VAL A 140 0.63 2.86 -5.60
N PHE A 141 0.28 2.73 -6.88
CA PHE A 141 0.93 1.85 -7.85
C PHE A 141 1.48 2.64 -9.03
N GLU A 142 2.63 2.20 -9.53
CA GLU A 142 3.23 2.74 -10.75
C GLU A 142 3.17 1.72 -11.87
N ILE A 143 2.64 2.14 -13.02
CA ILE A 143 2.71 1.37 -14.25
C ILE A 143 3.67 2.08 -15.19
N LYS A 144 4.72 1.36 -15.62
CA LYS A 144 5.72 1.85 -16.59
C LYS A 144 5.50 1.17 -17.93
N GLY A 145 5.64 1.92 -19.02
CA GLY A 145 5.60 1.34 -20.36
C GLY A 145 4.21 0.92 -20.82
N MET A 146 3.12 1.42 -20.22
CA MET A 146 1.76 1.08 -20.66
C MET A 146 1.60 1.39 -22.15
N TYR A 147 1.11 0.42 -22.91
CA TYR A 147 0.93 0.57 -24.35
C TYR A 147 -0.11 1.65 -24.66
N ARG A 148 -0.12 2.15 -25.90
CA ARG A 148 -1.17 3.07 -26.34
C ARG A 148 -2.46 2.30 -26.54
N GLY A 149 -3.59 2.92 -26.22
CA GLY A 149 -4.91 2.33 -26.43
C GLY A 149 -5.77 2.35 -25.18
N LYS A 150 -6.79 1.49 -25.18
CA LYS A 150 -7.73 1.30 -24.08
C LYS A 150 -7.17 0.23 -23.13
N HIS A 151 -7.15 0.54 -21.84
CA HIS A 151 -6.73 -0.38 -20.78
C HIS A 151 -7.75 -0.42 -19.65
N SER A 152 -7.83 -1.56 -18.98
CA SER A 152 -8.66 -1.80 -17.81
C SER A 152 -7.78 -1.90 -16.57
N LEU A 153 -8.15 -1.19 -15.51
CA LEU A 153 -7.45 -1.22 -14.22
C LEU A 153 -8.43 -1.58 -13.12
N SER A 154 -8.04 -2.48 -12.23
CA SER A 154 -8.75 -2.79 -10.98
C SER A 154 -7.74 -3.06 -9.88
N VAL A 155 -8.15 -3.03 -8.62
CA VAL A 155 -7.30 -3.40 -7.48
C VAL A 155 -7.96 -4.52 -6.70
N GLN A 156 -7.16 -5.44 -6.17
CA GLN A 156 -7.65 -6.51 -5.30
C GLN A 156 -6.98 -6.44 -3.93
N VAL A 157 -7.72 -6.83 -2.89
CA VAL A 157 -7.20 -7.05 -1.55
C VAL A 157 -6.87 -8.53 -1.39
N ILE A 158 -5.69 -8.77 -0.82
CA ILE A 158 -5.13 -10.09 -0.56
C ILE A 158 -4.87 -10.19 0.93
N ASP A 159 -5.37 -11.27 1.54
CA ASP A 159 -5.17 -11.52 2.97
C ASP A 159 -3.71 -11.87 3.29
N ALA A 160 -3.40 -11.96 4.58
CA ALA A 160 -2.09 -12.38 5.07
C ALA A 160 -1.66 -13.81 4.60
N GLU A 161 -2.61 -14.63 4.13
CA GLU A 161 -2.37 -15.98 3.63
C GLU A 161 -2.19 -16.04 2.11
N GLY A 162 -2.38 -14.93 1.40
CA GLY A 162 -2.26 -14.84 -0.05
C GLY A 162 -3.56 -15.09 -0.81
N ASN A 163 -4.71 -15.20 -0.15
CA ASN A 163 -6.00 -15.36 -0.82
C ASN A 163 -6.59 -14.00 -1.19
N VAL A 164 -7.22 -13.93 -2.37
CA VAL A 164 -7.95 -12.75 -2.80
C VAL A 164 -9.27 -12.65 -2.04
N MET A 165 -9.44 -11.59 -1.25
CA MET A 165 -10.66 -11.35 -0.47
C MET A 165 -11.70 -10.58 -1.28
N ASN A 166 -11.28 -9.51 -1.93
CA ASN A 166 -12.14 -8.60 -2.66
C ASN A 166 -11.42 -8.02 -3.88
N THR A 167 -12.18 -7.65 -4.91
CA THR A 167 -11.67 -6.96 -6.10
C THR A 167 -12.57 -5.78 -6.40
N SER A 168 -11.99 -4.63 -6.72
CA SER A 168 -12.73 -3.43 -7.13
C SER A 168 -13.42 -3.64 -8.47
N GLU A 169 -14.42 -2.80 -8.75
CA GLU A 169 -14.87 -2.65 -10.13
C GLU A 169 -13.73 -2.13 -11.02
N PRO A 170 -13.63 -2.61 -12.27
CA PRO A 170 -12.61 -2.14 -13.19
C PRO A 170 -12.96 -0.76 -13.75
N ILE A 171 -11.97 0.13 -13.78
CA ILE A 171 -12.05 1.38 -14.54
C ILE A 171 -11.38 1.21 -15.90
N THR A 172 -11.91 1.89 -16.92
CA THR A 172 -11.24 1.98 -18.22
C THR A 172 -10.46 3.28 -18.31
N ILE A 173 -9.23 3.24 -18.83
CA ILE A 173 -8.45 4.43 -19.19
C ILE A 173 -7.95 4.35 -20.63
N TYR A 174 -7.53 5.49 -21.17
CA TYR A 174 -6.99 5.61 -22.52
C TYR A 174 -5.59 6.19 -22.50
N VAL A 175 -4.61 5.50 -23.08
CA VAL A 175 -3.23 5.98 -23.17
C VAL A 175 -2.92 6.43 -24.58
N PHE A 176 -2.40 7.64 -24.70
CA PHE A 176 -1.91 8.20 -25.95
C PHE A 176 -0.42 8.56 -25.82
N ARG A 177 0.38 8.09 -26.79
CA ARG A 177 1.78 8.48 -26.95
C ARG A 177 1.87 9.51 -28.08
N PRO A 178 1.90 10.82 -27.79
CA PRO A 178 2.10 11.81 -28.83
C PRO A 178 3.45 11.57 -29.54
N ARG A 179 3.44 11.73 -30.86
CA ARG A 179 4.68 11.69 -31.63
C ARG A 179 5.39 13.01 -31.37
N VAL A 180 6.64 12.98 -30.90
CA VAL A 180 7.49 14.17 -30.97
C VAL A 180 7.86 14.38 -32.44
N GLY A 181 7.34 15.45 -33.03
CA GLY A 181 7.55 15.77 -34.44
C GLY A 181 8.97 16.27 -34.70
N MET A 182 9.58 15.71 -35.75
CA MET A 182 10.78 16.21 -36.42
C MET A 182 10.70 17.74 -36.58
N ALA A 183 11.69 18.47 -36.04
CA ALA A 183 11.80 19.90 -36.29
C ALA A 183 11.84 20.16 -37.81
N PRO A 184 11.16 21.21 -38.33
CA PRO A 184 11.31 21.58 -39.74
C PRO A 184 12.78 21.86 -39.99
N GLY A 185 13.39 21.12 -40.91
CA GLY A 185 14.76 21.35 -41.33
C GLY A 185 14.90 22.81 -41.76
N THR A 186 15.77 23.54 -41.06
CA THR A 186 16.17 24.90 -41.40
C THR A 186 16.64 24.88 -42.85
N ALA A 187 15.88 25.49 -43.76
CA ALA A 187 16.31 25.65 -45.13
C ALA A 187 17.59 26.49 -45.12
N VAL A 188 18.72 25.87 -45.45
CA VAL A 188 19.98 26.58 -45.66
C VAL A 188 19.81 27.39 -46.93
N HIS A 189 19.59 28.70 -46.78
CA HIS A 189 19.69 29.63 -47.89
C HIS A 189 21.14 29.64 -48.38
N LYS A 190 21.29 29.34 -49.67
CA LYS A 190 22.55 29.32 -50.42
C LYS A 190 23.02 30.73 -50.75
#